data_AF-A0A183IRS0-F1
#
_entry.id   AF-A0A183IRS0-F1
#
_cell.length_a   1.000
_cell.length_b   1.000
_cell.length_c   1.000
_cell.angle_alpha   90.00
_cell.angle_beta   90.00
_cell.angle_gamma   90.00
#
_symmetry.space_group_name_H-M   'P 1'
#
loop_
_entity.id
_entity.type
_entity.pdbx_description
1 polymer ?
#
loop_
_entity_poly.entity_id
_entity_poly.type
_entity_poly.pdbx_seq_one_letter_code
_entity_poly.pdbx_strand_id
1 'polypeptide(L)'
;MTTSNLKWLSSDQALADIAYFIATMNQQYGFVQPRWITFGGSYAGSFTVVRQFVKSVYVSGALSAWSRLKYPHLITGSIASSGPVQAQLNFPEYLKVVSNSFSAYDPECVSTLKSAILKMQSLLKTTVGQQKLKHWLRLCTKIDPEDQLSTINLYETIADKFSDVVQYNQVNRGIHHEILTIDRICDIMTNKSIVDPVIRMGKAIQYYLDSYNEPCLEYDYGQMIKHLKNVTFQNEDSCKFSLILQTSQNKITLCTS
;
A
#
# COMPACT_ATOMS: atom_id res chain seq x y z
N MET A 1 8.17 -17.88 11.54
CA MET A 1 6.91 -17.97 12.31
C MET A 1 6.27 -19.32 12.06
N THR A 2 5.72 -20.00 13.07
CA THR A 2 4.89 -21.21 12.85
C THR A 2 3.42 -20.81 12.70
N THR A 3 2.66 -21.55 11.91
CA THR A 3 1.21 -21.31 11.73
C THR A 3 0.44 -21.41 13.05
N SER A 4 0.90 -22.26 13.98
CA SER A 4 0.33 -22.41 15.33
C SER A 4 0.38 -21.14 16.18
N ASN A 5 1.39 -20.28 15.97
CA ASN A 5 1.56 -19.03 16.73
C ASN A 5 0.73 -17.87 16.16
N LEU A 6 0.18 -18.00 14.95
CA LEU A 6 -0.66 -16.98 14.31
C LEU A 6 -1.97 -16.72 15.04
N LYS A 7 -2.38 -17.61 15.96
CA LYS A 7 -3.58 -17.39 16.79
C LYS A 7 -3.48 -16.12 17.64
N TRP A 8 -2.26 -15.70 18.00
CA TRP A 8 -1.97 -14.52 18.81
C TRP A 8 -1.84 -13.22 17.99
N LEU A 9 -1.90 -13.30 16.67
CA LEU A 9 -1.75 -12.15 15.79
C LEU A 9 -3.08 -11.39 15.68
N SER A 10 -3.36 -10.49 16.62
CA SER A 10 -4.56 -9.63 16.64
C SER A 10 -4.25 -8.18 17.02
N SER A 11 -5.14 -7.25 16.64
CA SER A 11 -5.03 -5.86 17.08
C SER A 11 -5.16 -5.76 18.61
N ASP A 12 -6.01 -6.57 19.24
CA ASP A 12 -6.17 -6.59 20.70
C ASP A 12 -4.89 -6.97 21.45
N GLN A 13 -4.16 -7.98 20.97
CA GLN A 13 -2.90 -8.38 21.57
C GLN A 13 -1.85 -7.28 21.38
N ALA A 14 -1.76 -6.70 20.18
CA ALA A 14 -0.83 -5.58 19.93
C ALA A 14 -1.14 -4.37 20.83
N LEU A 15 -2.41 -4.07 21.07
CA LEU A 15 -2.85 -3.02 22.00
C LEU A 15 -2.45 -3.34 23.45
N ALA A 16 -2.60 -4.60 23.87
CA ALA A 16 -2.17 -5.04 25.19
C ALA A 16 -0.65 -4.97 25.36
N ASP A 17 0.11 -5.32 24.33
CA ASP A 17 1.58 -5.26 24.33
C ASP A 17 2.07 -3.80 24.46
N ILE A 18 1.39 -2.84 23.83
CA ILE A 18 1.67 -1.40 23.99
C ILE A 18 1.46 -0.96 25.44
N ALA A 19 0.34 -1.36 26.05
CA ALA A 19 0.04 -1.03 27.44
C ALA A 19 1.07 -1.65 28.40
N TYR A 20 1.42 -2.92 28.17
CA TYR A 20 2.43 -3.64 28.94
C TYR A 20 3.82 -2.99 28.83
N PHE A 21 4.21 -2.58 27.61
CA PHE A 21 5.46 -1.85 27.38
C PHE A 21 5.51 -0.55 28.18
N ILE A 22 4.44 0.27 28.12
CA ILE A 22 4.36 1.53 28.86
C ILE A 22 4.52 1.29 30.37
N ALA A 23 3.79 0.32 30.93
CA ALA A 23 3.86 -0.02 32.34
C ALA A 23 5.27 -0.47 32.75
N THR A 24 5.88 -1.35 31.96
CA THR A 24 7.22 -1.90 32.20
C THR A 24 8.28 -0.80 32.14
N MET A 25 8.23 0.08 31.14
CA MET A 25 9.17 1.19 31.01
C MET A 25 9.01 2.20 32.14
N ASN A 26 7.78 2.46 32.59
CA ASN A 26 7.54 3.34 33.74
C ASN A 26 8.16 2.77 35.01
N GLN A 27 8.03 1.46 35.24
CA GLN A 27 8.65 0.78 36.39
C GLN A 27 10.18 0.76 36.29
N GLN A 28 10.71 0.34 35.13
CA GLN A 28 12.15 0.18 34.92
C GLN A 28 12.91 1.50 35.09
N TYR A 29 12.34 2.62 34.62
CA TYR A 29 12.98 3.93 34.68
C TYR A 29 12.43 4.84 35.79
N GLY A 30 11.57 4.31 36.68
CA GLY A 30 11.03 5.06 37.83
C GLY A 30 10.21 6.30 37.45
N PHE A 31 9.48 6.26 36.33
CA PHE A 31 8.71 7.41 35.88
C PHE A 31 7.46 7.64 36.75
N VAL A 32 7.43 8.78 37.43
CA VAL A 32 6.25 9.25 38.17
C VAL A 32 5.39 10.12 37.26
N GLN A 33 4.12 9.75 37.06
CA GLN A 33 3.14 10.45 36.21
C GLN A 33 3.66 10.83 34.80
N PRO A 34 4.18 9.87 34.02
CA PRO A 34 4.69 10.15 32.68
C PRO A 34 3.57 10.52 31.69
N ARG A 35 3.85 11.46 30.80
CA ARG A 35 3.02 11.73 29.62
C ARG A 35 3.52 10.92 28.42
N TRP A 36 2.70 9.98 27.98
CA TRP A 36 2.95 9.14 26.82
C TRP A 36 2.15 9.62 25.63
N ILE A 37 2.77 9.67 24.44
CA ILE A 37 2.09 9.90 23.18
C ILE A 37 2.37 8.71 22.26
N THR A 38 1.35 8.18 21.60
CA THR A 38 1.55 7.19 20.54
C THR A 38 1.63 7.87 19.19
N PHE A 39 2.51 7.37 18.33
CA PHE A 39 2.68 7.84 16.96
C PHE A 39 2.47 6.66 16.03
N GLY A 40 1.81 6.87 14.90
CA GLY A 40 1.71 5.84 13.88
C GLY A 40 1.39 6.38 12.52
N GLY A 41 1.93 5.73 11.50
CA GLY A 41 1.68 5.99 10.09
C GLY A 41 1.07 4.76 9.41
N SER A 42 0.14 4.93 8.47
CA SER A 42 -0.41 3.84 7.65
C SER A 42 -0.78 2.60 8.50
N TYR A 43 -0.39 1.39 8.07
CA TYR A 43 -0.44 0.17 8.86
C TYR A 43 0.81 -0.09 9.72
N ALA A 44 1.90 0.64 9.48
CA ALA A 44 3.06 0.86 10.36
C ALA A 44 4.00 1.77 9.57
N GLY A 45 4.28 2.97 10.07
CA GLY A 45 5.00 4.01 9.33
C GLY A 45 5.99 4.73 10.23
N SER A 46 7.22 4.83 9.73
CA SER A 46 8.49 5.03 10.43
C SER A 46 8.67 6.31 11.27
N PHE A 47 9.35 6.08 12.41
CA PHE A 47 10.29 6.91 13.18
C PHE A 47 10.33 8.42 12.96
N THR A 48 9.89 9.16 13.99
CA THR A 48 10.36 10.52 14.27
C THR A 48 10.49 10.69 15.77
N VAL A 49 11.71 10.63 16.31
CA VAL A 49 12.02 10.78 17.73
C VAL A 49 11.60 12.17 18.20
N VAL A 50 10.55 12.25 19.04
CA VAL A 50 10.23 13.50 19.73
C VAL A 50 11.11 13.59 20.98
N ARG A 51 12.15 14.42 20.95
CA ARG A 51 12.95 14.72 22.14
C ARG A 51 12.34 15.84 22.97
N GLN A 52 12.07 15.51 24.24
CA GLN A 52 12.69 16.08 25.45
C GLN A 52 11.71 16.19 26.63
N PHE A 53 10.39 16.12 26.40
CA PHE A 53 9.37 16.19 27.48
C PHE A 53 8.19 15.21 27.35
N VAL A 54 8.21 14.37 26.31
CA VAL A 54 7.14 13.42 25.97
C VAL A 54 7.77 12.06 25.66
N LYS A 55 7.25 11.00 26.28
CA LYS A 55 7.65 9.63 25.95
C LYS A 55 6.78 9.13 24.80
N SER A 56 7.39 8.46 23.82
CA SER A 56 6.72 8.11 22.57
C SER A 56 6.74 6.60 22.30
N VAL A 57 5.62 6.05 21.84
CA VAL A 57 5.51 4.68 21.32
C VAL A 57 5.10 4.75 19.84
N TYR A 58 5.80 4.02 18.97
CA TYR A 58 5.53 4.01 17.52
C TYR A 58 4.83 2.71 17.11
N VAL A 59 3.68 2.83 16.44
CA VAL A 59 2.76 1.74 16.07
C VAL A 59 2.12 2.03 14.70
N SER A 60 1.19 1.20 14.24
CA SER A 60 0.35 1.54 13.07
C SER A 60 -0.49 2.79 13.35
N GLY A 61 -0.90 3.53 12.31
CA GLY A 61 -1.77 4.70 12.49
C GLY A 61 -3.07 4.33 13.20
N ALA A 62 -3.70 3.22 12.79
CA ALA A 62 -4.90 2.69 13.44
C ALA A 62 -4.64 2.28 14.90
N LEU A 63 -3.54 1.58 15.20
CA LEU A 63 -3.16 1.21 16.58
C LEU A 63 -2.80 2.42 17.43
N SER A 64 -2.24 3.49 16.85
CA SER A 64 -1.97 4.72 17.58
C SER A 64 -3.29 5.34 18.07
N ALA A 65 -4.28 5.45 17.20
CA ALA A 65 -5.61 5.92 17.57
C ALA A 65 -6.31 4.99 18.59
N TRP A 66 -6.34 3.68 18.30
CA TRP A 66 -7.02 2.70 19.15
C TRP A 66 -6.37 2.51 20.52
N SER A 67 -5.04 2.65 20.64
CA SER A 67 -4.33 2.57 21.91
C SER A 67 -4.70 3.72 22.85
N ARG A 68 -4.78 4.96 22.33
CA ARG A 68 -5.29 6.09 23.12
C ARG A 68 -6.76 5.91 23.50
N LEU A 69 -7.58 5.38 22.59
CA LEU A 69 -9.00 5.12 22.86
C LEU A 69 -9.19 4.07 23.97
N LYS A 70 -8.44 2.96 23.91
CA LYS A 70 -8.56 1.82 24.83
C LYS A 70 -7.85 2.03 26.17
N TYR A 71 -6.72 2.73 26.17
CA TYR A 71 -5.90 3.00 27.37
C TYR A 71 -5.67 4.50 27.62
N PRO A 72 -6.73 5.31 27.78
CA PRO A 72 -6.61 6.76 28.00
C PRO A 72 -5.93 7.11 29.32
N HIS A 73 -5.88 6.17 30.28
CA HIS A 73 -5.20 6.30 31.56
C HIS A 73 -3.67 6.12 31.47
N LEU A 74 -3.15 5.50 30.40
CA LEU A 74 -1.71 5.32 30.16
C LEU A 74 -1.15 6.29 29.13
N ILE A 75 -1.94 6.57 28.09
CA ILE A 75 -1.50 7.32 26.91
C ILE A 75 -2.21 8.66 26.92
N THR A 76 -1.48 9.77 26.96
CA THR A 76 -2.00 11.15 26.99
C THR A 76 -2.52 11.62 25.62
N GLY A 77 -1.94 11.15 24.52
CA GLY A 77 -2.33 11.55 23.17
C GLY A 77 -1.87 10.58 22.10
N SER A 78 -2.40 10.72 20.89
CA SER A 78 -2.06 9.88 19.75
C SER A 78 -1.97 10.70 18.46
N ILE A 79 -0.99 10.38 17.62
CA ILE A 79 -0.82 10.94 16.28
C ILE A 79 -0.90 9.77 15.29
N ALA A 80 -2.04 9.68 14.61
CA ALA A 80 -2.37 8.62 13.66
C ALA A 80 -2.36 9.16 12.21
N SER A 81 -1.17 9.30 11.63
CA SER A 81 -0.99 9.78 10.26
C SER A 81 -1.45 8.74 9.24
N SER A 82 -2.35 9.11 8.33
CA SER A 82 -2.85 8.22 7.25
C SER A 82 -3.33 6.85 7.74
N GLY A 83 -3.81 6.76 9.00
CA GLY A 83 -4.27 5.51 9.60
C GLY A 83 -5.76 5.33 9.40
N PRO A 84 -6.24 4.39 8.56
CA PRO A 84 -7.66 4.10 8.45
C PRO A 84 -8.14 3.46 9.75
N VAL A 85 -8.81 4.24 10.60
CA VAL A 85 -9.36 3.76 11.89
C VAL A 85 -10.62 2.91 11.72
N GLN A 86 -11.23 2.93 10.53
CA GLN A 86 -12.35 2.09 10.15
C GLN A 86 -11.87 1.04 9.14
N ALA A 87 -11.99 -0.24 9.50
CA ALA A 87 -11.73 -1.32 8.57
C ALA A 87 -12.88 -1.42 7.57
N GLN A 88 -12.59 -1.26 6.29
CA GLN A 88 -13.54 -1.43 5.19
C GLN A 88 -13.01 -2.51 4.25
N LEU A 89 -13.82 -3.51 3.95
CA LEU A 89 -13.43 -4.62 3.05
C LEU A 89 -13.28 -4.15 1.60
N ASN A 90 -14.13 -3.20 1.19
CA ASN A 90 -14.07 -2.56 -0.12
C ASN A 90 -13.91 -1.06 0.12
N PHE A 91 -12.79 -0.48 -0.31
CA PHE A 91 -12.42 0.92 -0.06
C PHE A 91 -12.21 1.68 -1.38
N PRO A 92 -13.28 1.88 -2.19
CA PRO A 92 -13.20 2.53 -3.49
C PRO A 92 -12.75 3.99 -3.42
N GLU A 93 -12.88 4.63 -2.26
CA GLU A 93 -12.45 6.00 -2.00
C GLU A 93 -10.94 6.18 -2.25
N TYR A 94 -10.13 5.14 -2.02
CA TYR A 94 -8.70 5.17 -2.29
C TYR A 94 -8.42 5.46 -3.77
N LEU A 95 -8.99 4.66 -4.68
CA LEU A 95 -8.80 4.84 -6.11
C LEU A 95 -9.45 6.14 -6.61
N LYS A 96 -10.49 6.63 -5.93
CA LYS A 96 -11.07 7.96 -6.22
C LYS A 96 -10.07 9.08 -5.89
N VAL A 97 -9.36 8.99 -4.77
CA VAL A 97 -8.30 9.97 -4.42
C VAL A 97 -7.14 9.90 -5.42
N VAL A 98 -6.74 8.70 -5.85
CA VAL A 98 -5.71 8.52 -6.89
C VAL A 98 -6.14 9.21 -8.19
N SER A 99 -7.35 8.91 -8.67
CA SER A 99 -7.92 9.53 -9.87
C SER A 99 -8.01 11.06 -9.75
N ASN A 100 -8.51 11.57 -8.62
CA ASN A 100 -8.61 13.00 -8.37
C ASN A 100 -7.24 13.69 -8.34
N SER A 101 -6.20 13.01 -7.84
CA SER A 101 -4.84 13.57 -7.76
C SER A 101 -4.25 13.77 -9.16
N PHE A 102 -4.38 12.75 -10.02
CA PHE A 102 -4.03 12.90 -11.44
C PHE A 102 -4.88 13.95 -12.14
N SER A 103 -6.19 13.99 -11.87
CA SER A 103 -7.10 14.97 -12.50
C SER A 103 -6.81 16.41 -12.08
N ALA A 104 -6.32 16.62 -10.85
CA ALA A 104 -5.96 17.95 -10.37
C ALA A 104 -4.69 18.48 -11.06
N TYR A 105 -3.81 17.58 -11.51
CA TYR A 105 -2.65 17.92 -12.31
C TYR A 105 -3.01 18.12 -13.78
N ASP A 106 -3.62 17.12 -14.40
CA ASP A 106 -4.04 17.16 -15.80
C ASP A 106 -5.28 16.27 -16.03
N PRO A 107 -6.47 16.85 -16.30
CA PRO A 107 -7.67 16.07 -16.63
C PRO A 107 -7.52 15.19 -17.89
N GLU A 108 -6.67 15.58 -18.86
CA GLU A 108 -6.39 14.79 -20.07
C GLU A 108 -5.66 13.49 -19.70
N CYS A 109 -4.81 13.51 -18.67
CA CYS A 109 -4.09 12.35 -18.16
C CYS A 109 -5.05 11.25 -17.67
N VAL A 110 -6.05 11.62 -16.86
CA VAL A 110 -7.07 10.68 -16.35
C VAL A 110 -7.97 10.16 -17.47
N SER A 111 -8.40 11.04 -18.39
CA SER A 111 -9.22 10.60 -19.52
C SER A 111 -8.44 9.64 -20.43
N THR A 112 -7.15 9.88 -20.64
CA THR A 112 -6.28 8.98 -21.41
C THR A 112 -6.07 7.65 -20.71
N LEU A 113 -5.84 7.63 -19.39
CA LEU A 113 -5.75 6.40 -18.61
C LEU A 113 -7.03 5.57 -18.71
N LYS A 114 -8.20 6.22 -18.59
CA LYS A 114 -9.50 5.55 -18.76
C LYS A 114 -9.64 4.94 -20.17
N SER A 115 -9.26 5.67 -21.21
CA SER A 115 -9.27 5.17 -22.59
C SER A 115 -8.30 4.00 -22.79
N ALA A 116 -7.12 4.05 -22.16
CA ALA A 116 -6.15 2.96 -22.19
C ALA A 116 -6.71 1.69 -21.54
N ILE A 117 -7.32 1.79 -20.37
CA ILE A 117 -7.93 0.64 -19.67
C ILE A 117 -9.08 0.03 -20.48
N LEU A 118 -9.97 0.84 -21.03
CA LEU A 118 -11.07 0.34 -21.89
C LEU A 118 -10.54 -0.37 -23.14
N LYS A 119 -9.48 0.16 -23.74
CA LYS A 119 -8.86 -0.45 -24.90
C LYS A 119 -8.08 -1.72 -24.52
N MET A 120 -7.40 -1.75 -23.38
CA MET A 120 -6.79 -2.95 -22.83
C MET A 120 -7.83 -4.07 -22.65
N GLN A 121 -9.01 -3.76 -22.10
CA GLN A 121 -10.12 -4.69 -21.96
C GLN A 121 -10.55 -5.28 -23.31
N SER A 122 -10.55 -4.48 -24.39
CA SER A 122 -10.85 -4.98 -25.73
C SER A 122 -9.74 -5.89 -26.29
N LEU A 123 -8.47 -5.55 -26.05
CA LEU A 123 -7.31 -6.32 -26.52
C LEU A 123 -7.20 -7.68 -25.82
N LEU A 124 -7.55 -7.75 -24.54
CA LEU A 124 -7.56 -8.99 -23.75
C LEU A 124 -8.49 -10.06 -24.33
N LYS A 125 -9.49 -9.68 -25.14
CA LYS A 125 -10.43 -10.63 -25.78
C LYS A 125 -9.85 -11.40 -26.97
N THR A 126 -8.66 -11.04 -27.43
CA THR A 126 -8.06 -11.64 -28.64
C THR A 126 -6.64 -12.07 -28.38
N THR A 127 -6.22 -13.20 -28.95
CA THR A 127 -4.84 -13.70 -28.82
C THR A 127 -3.80 -12.69 -29.33
N VAL A 128 -4.09 -12.00 -30.44
CA VAL A 128 -3.21 -10.96 -30.99
C VAL A 128 -3.11 -9.77 -30.04
N GLY A 129 -4.23 -9.34 -29.45
CA GLY A 129 -4.24 -8.25 -28.48
C GLY A 129 -3.48 -8.59 -27.19
N GLN A 130 -3.63 -9.82 -26.69
CA GLN A 130 -2.86 -10.34 -25.55
C GLN A 130 -1.35 -10.33 -25.81
N GLN A 131 -0.91 -10.76 -27.00
CA GLN A 131 0.50 -10.72 -27.39
C GLN A 131 1.05 -9.28 -27.45
N LYS A 132 0.24 -8.33 -27.94
CA LYS A 132 0.59 -6.90 -27.94
C LYS A 132 0.72 -6.37 -26.51
N LEU A 133 -0.25 -6.67 -25.64
CA LEU A 133 -0.24 -6.24 -24.24
C LEU A 133 0.97 -6.79 -23.48
N LYS A 134 1.32 -8.06 -23.70
CA LYS A 134 2.54 -8.68 -23.16
C LYS A 134 3.78 -7.82 -23.43
N HIS A 135 3.92 -7.31 -24.66
CA HIS A 135 5.04 -6.47 -25.03
C HIS A 135 4.90 -5.03 -24.50
N TRP A 136 3.77 -4.37 -24.74
CA TRP A 136 3.56 -2.96 -24.37
C TRP A 136 3.58 -2.72 -22.87
N LEU A 137 3.09 -3.65 -22.06
CA LEU A 137 3.10 -3.55 -20.60
C LEU A 137 4.34 -4.21 -19.97
N ARG A 138 5.24 -4.78 -20.79
CA ARG A 138 6.41 -5.55 -20.35
C ARG A 138 6.06 -6.60 -19.30
N LEU A 139 5.02 -7.41 -19.54
CA LEU A 139 4.58 -8.42 -18.56
C LEU A 139 5.67 -9.48 -18.35
N CYS A 140 5.69 -10.20 -17.21
CA CYS A 140 6.64 -11.29 -16.95
C CYS A 140 6.22 -12.62 -17.60
N THR A 141 4.94 -12.96 -17.52
CA THR A 141 4.34 -14.17 -18.11
C THR A 141 3.42 -13.82 -19.28
N LYS A 142 2.98 -14.81 -20.07
CA LYS A 142 2.01 -14.60 -21.16
C LYS A 142 0.59 -14.57 -20.56
N ILE A 143 -0.32 -13.83 -21.19
CA ILE A 143 -1.72 -13.80 -20.79
C ILE A 143 -2.38 -15.13 -21.18
N ASP A 144 -2.90 -15.82 -20.17
CA ASP A 144 -3.77 -16.97 -20.32
C ASP A 144 -5.23 -16.49 -20.21
N PRO A 145 -6.05 -16.60 -21.28
CA PRO A 145 -7.44 -16.18 -21.24
C PRO A 145 -8.30 -16.98 -20.26
N GLU A 146 -7.89 -18.20 -19.90
CA GLU A 146 -8.62 -19.05 -18.97
C GLU A 146 -8.29 -18.69 -17.51
N ASP A 147 -7.16 -18.02 -17.27
CA ASP A 147 -6.77 -17.54 -15.93
C ASP A 147 -7.40 -16.17 -15.62
N GLN A 148 -8.64 -16.23 -15.15
CA GLN A 148 -9.39 -15.06 -14.71
C GLN A 148 -8.75 -14.35 -13.52
N LEU A 149 -8.12 -15.10 -12.60
CA LEU A 149 -7.52 -14.52 -11.40
C LEU A 149 -6.29 -13.69 -11.74
N SER A 150 -5.41 -14.20 -12.60
CA SER A 150 -4.28 -13.41 -13.11
C SER A 150 -4.76 -12.24 -13.95
N THR A 151 -5.84 -12.40 -14.74
CA THR A 151 -6.42 -11.28 -15.49
C THR A 151 -6.94 -10.17 -14.57
N ILE A 152 -7.62 -10.49 -13.47
CA ILE A 152 -8.04 -9.50 -12.45
C ILE A 152 -6.82 -8.89 -11.78
N ASN A 153 -5.85 -9.72 -11.39
CA ASN A 153 -4.63 -9.27 -10.74
C ASN A 153 -3.79 -8.34 -11.62
N LEU A 154 -3.89 -8.44 -12.95
CA LEU A 154 -3.29 -7.49 -13.88
C LEU A 154 -3.87 -6.08 -13.74
N TYR A 155 -5.19 -5.95 -13.59
CA TYR A 155 -5.81 -4.63 -13.37
C TYR A 155 -5.37 -4.04 -12.04
N GLU A 156 -5.35 -4.84 -10.97
CA GLU A 156 -4.88 -4.42 -9.65
C GLU A 156 -3.41 -3.99 -9.69
N THR A 157 -2.55 -4.83 -10.29
CA THR A 157 -1.11 -4.54 -10.41
C THR A 157 -0.85 -3.23 -11.17
N ILE A 158 -1.63 -2.95 -12.23
CA ILE A 158 -1.56 -1.68 -12.95
C ILE A 158 -2.03 -0.53 -12.07
N ALA A 159 -3.19 -0.67 -11.42
CA ALA A 159 -3.74 0.36 -10.53
C ALA A 159 -2.78 0.70 -9.38
N ASP A 160 -2.10 -0.30 -8.83
CA ASP A 160 -1.09 -0.14 -7.79
C ASP A 160 0.08 0.74 -8.25
N LYS A 161 0.55 0.59 -9.50
CA LYS A 161 1.66 1.43 -10.01
C LYS A 161 1.28 2.91 -10.07
N PHE A 162 0.07 3.22 -10.50
CA PHE A 162 -0.43 4.60 -10.51
C PHE A 162 -0.71 5.11 -9.08
N SER A 163 -1.20 4.24 -8.21
CA SER A 163 -1.49 4.59 -6.81
C SER A 163 -0.23 4.90 -6.01
N ASP A 164 0.84 4.14 -6.24
CA ASP A 164 2.15 4.34 -5.61
C ASP A 164 2.77 5.70 -5.98
N VAL A 165 2.68 6.09 -7.27
CA VAL A 165 3.09 7.43 -7.74
C VAL A 165 2.38 8.54 -6.97
N VAL A 166 1.06 8.40 -6.74
CA VAL A 166 0.28 9.40 -5.99
C VAL A 166 0.65 9.38 -4.50
N GLN A 167 0.79 8.19 -3.91
CA GLN A 167 1.06 8.03 -2.49
C GLN A 167 2.38 8.68 -2.07
N TYR A 168 3.40 8.60 -2.92
CA TYR A 168 4.73 9.14 -2.63
C TYR A 168 5.11 10.37 -3.44
N ASN A 169 4.17 10.97 -4.17
CA ASN A 169 4.43 12.10 -5.06
C ASN A 169 5.23 13.23 -4.38
N GLN A 170 6.39 13.56 -4.93
CA GLN A 170 7.28 14.63 -4.45
C GLN A 170 7.65 14.52 -2.97
N VAL A 171 7.65 13.31 -2.42
CA VAL A 171 8.21 13.08 -1.10
C VAL A 171 9.72 13.36 -1.18
N ASN A 172 10.26 14.13 -0.23
CA ASN A 172 11.70 14.44 -0.12
C ASN A 172 12.56 13.22 0.26
N ARG A 173 12.37 12.09 -0.42
CA ARG A 173 13.07 10.83 -0.18
C ARG A 173 12.97 9.90 -1.41
N GLY A 174 14.13 9.41 -1.86
CA GLY A 174 14.21 8.38 -2.90
C GLY A 174 13.77 8.88 -4.27
N ILE A 175 13.32 7.95 -5.13
CA ILE A 175 12.99 8.21 -6.53
C ILE A 175 11.75 9.09 -6.72
N HIS A 176 10.88 9.22 -5.71
CA HIS A 176 9.65 10.00 -5.83
C HIS A 176 9.83 11.50 -5.61
N HIS A 177 11.03 11.96 -5.24
CA HIS A 177 11.31 13.40 -5.14
C HIS A 177 11.27 14.07 -6.52
N GLU A 178 11.81 13.41 -7.54
CA GLU A 178 12.02 14.01 -8.88
C GLU A 178 11.74 13.08 -10.07
N ILE A 179 11.88 11.76 -9.89
CA ILE A 179 11.84 10.80 -11.00
C ILE A 179 10.41 10.28 -11.18
N LEU A 180 9.81 9.77 -10.11
CA LEU A 180 8.51 9.12 -10.17
C LEU A 180 7.42 9.97 -9.52
N THR A 181 6.97 10.98 -10.27
CA THR A 181 5.99 11.98 -9.86
C THR A 181 4.76 11.98 -10.77
N ILE A 182 3.67 12.58 -10.30
CA ILE A 182 2.41 12.70 -11.05
C ILE A 182 2.64 13.42 -12.38
N ASP A 183 3.45 14.48 -12.38
CA ASP A 183 3.74 15.26 -13.58
C ASP A 183 4.41 14.42 -14.67
N ARG A 184 5.45 13.66 -14.31
CA ARG A 184 6.17 12.80 -15.26
C ARG A 184 5.29 11.71 -15.84
N ILE A 185 4.46 11.07 -15.02
CA ILE A 185 3.50 10.08 -15.51
C ILE A 185 2.48 10.73 -16.44
N CYS A 186 1.98 11.91 -16.13
CA CYS A 186 1.04 12.60 -17.00
C CYS A 186 1.66 13.06 -18.31
N ASP A 187 2.90 13.55 -18.33
CA ASP A 187 3.62 13.88 -19.56
C ASP A 187 3.70 12.68 -20.51
N ILE A 188 3.94 11.48 -19.98
CA ILE A 188 3.96 10.24 -20.77
C ILE A 188 2.55 9.90 -21.28
N MET A 189 1.54 10.00 -20.41
CA MET A 189 0.15 9.67 -20.71
C MET A 189 -0.48 10.63 -21.73
N THR A 190 -0.08 11.90 -21.75
CA THR A 190 -0.64 12.90 -22.67
C THR A 190 0.24 13.16 -23.90
N ASN A 191 1.33 12.41 -24.06
CA ASN A 191 2.21 12.53 -25.22
C ASN A 191 1.51 12.20 -26.55
N LYS A 192 1.08 13.24 -27.27
CA LYS A 192 0.31 13.14 -28.52
C LYS A 192 1.09 12.53 -29.69
N SER A 193 2.41 12.46 -29.62
CA SER A 193 3.25 11.77 -30.61
C SER A 193 3.00 10.26 -30.65
N ILE A 194 2.43 9.69 -29.58
CA ILE A 194 2.01 8.29 -29.53
C ILE A 194 0.49 8.26 -29.67
N VAL A 195 -0.03 7.70 -30.76
CA VAL A 195 -1.49 7.73 -31.01
C VAL A 195 -2.27 6.82 -30.07
N ASP A 196 -1.71 5.67 -29.69
CA ASP A 196 -2.43 4.65 -28.95
C ASP A 196 -2.33 4.87 -27.42
N PRO A 197 -3.46 5.08 -26.70
CA PRO A 197 -3.44 5.31 -25.26
C PRO A 197 -2.91 4.10 -24.47
N VAL A 198 -3.08 2.87 -24.97
CA VAL A 198 -2.52 1.67 -24.31
C VAL A 198 -1.01 1.66 -24.38
N ILE A 199 -0.43 2.15 -25.48
CA ILE A 199 1.03 2.25 -25.62
C ILE A 199 1.57 3.33 -24.68
N ARG A 200 0.86 4.45 -24.51
CA ARG A 200 1.25 5.48 -23.51
C ARG A 200 1.21 4.93 -22.10
N MET A 201 0.15 4.20 -21.73
CA MET A 201 0.06 3.50 -20.45
C MET A 201 1.19 2.48 -20.26
N GLY A 202 1.50 1.72 -21.31
CA GLY A 202 2.64 0.81 -21.33
C GLY A 202 3.97 1.50 -21.09
N LYS A 203 4.19 2.68 -21.70
CA LYS A 203 5.39 3.49 -21.43
C LYS A 203 5.44 4.02 -20.00
N ALA A 204 4.31 4.46 -19.45
CA ALA A 204 4.24 4.93 -18.06
C ALA A 204 4.59 3.79 -17.08
N ILE A 205 4.07 2.58 -17.33
CA ILE A 205 4.40 1.38 -16.56
C ILE A 205 5.88 1.01 -16.73
N GLN A 206 6.40 1.02 -17.95
CA GLN A 206 7.82 0.71 -18.17
C GLN A 206 8.74 1.72 -17.47
N TYR A 207 8.41 3.01 -17.51
CA TYR A 207 9.12 4.05 -16.79
C TYR A 207 9.10 3.83 -15.27
N TYR A 208 7.94 3.46 -14.72
CA TYR A 208 7.82 3.04 -13.31
C TYR A 208 8.77 1.86 -13.03
N LEU A 209 8.67 0.78 -13.82
CA LEU A 209 9.45 -0.44 -13.60
C LEU A 209 10.96 -0.16 -13.70
N ASP A 210 11.39 0.68 -14.66
CA ASP A 210 12.78 1.09 -14.83
C ASP A 210 13.29 1.86 -13.61
N SER A 211 12.44 2.70 -13.00
CA SER A 211 12.77 3.44 -11.78
C SER A 211 13.04 2.54 -10.58
N TYR A 212 12.42 1.36 -10.53
CA TYR A 212 12.65 0.32 -9.52
C TYR A 212 13.60 -0.79 -9.96
N ASN A 213 14.18 -0.69 -11.17
CA ASN A 213 14.99 -1.74 -11.78
C ASN A 213 14.25 -3.11 -11.86
N GLU A 214 12.94 -3.06 -12.08
CA GLU A 214 12.10 -4.24 -12.27
C GLU A 214 12.13 -4.68 -13.75
N PRO A 215 12.50 -5.95 -14.04
CA PRO A 215 12.68 -6.40 -15.41
C PRO A 215 11.35 -6.51 -16.19
N CYS A 216 10.25 -6.73 -15.48
CA CYS A 216 8.93 -6.92 -16.06
C CYS A 216 7.82 -6.73 -15.01
N LEU A 217 6.59 -6.52 -15.48
CA LEU A 217 5.39 -6.46 -14.66
C LEU A 217 4.93 -7.90 -14.32
N GLU A 218 5.19 -8.34 -13.09
CA GLU A 218 4.66 -9.61 -12.58
C GLU A 218 3.21 -9.41 -12.15
N TYR A 219 2.30 -10.16 -12.78
CA TYR A 219 0.86 -10.06 -12.53
C TYR A 219 0.22 -11.43 -12.31
N ASP A 220 0.99 -12.52 -12.40
CA ASP A 220 0.48 -13.86 -12.20
C ASP A 220 -0.02 -14.03 -10.76
N TYR A 221 -1.29 -14.39 -10.61
CA TYR A 221 -1.92 -14.52 -9.30
C TYR A 221 -1.30 -15.66 -8.48
N GLY A 222 -0.92 -16.77 -9.13
CA GLY A 222 -0.23 -17.88 -8.48
C GLY A 222 1.12 -17.48 -7.89
N GLN A 223 1.90 -16.70 -8.64
CA GLN A 223 3.17 -16.14 -8.21
C GLN A 223 2.99 -15.13 -7.08
N MET A 224 1.98 -14.27 -7.15
CA MET A 224 1.60 -13.39 -6.04
C MET A 224 1.30 -14.21 -4.78
N ILE A 225 0.45 -15.23 -4.87
CA ILE A 225 0.11 -16.08 -3.71
C ILE A 225 1.34 -16.82 -3.18
N LYS A 226 2.23 -17.30 -4.05
CA LYS A 226 3.49 -17.93 -3.65
C LYS A 226 4.39 -16.97 -2.88
N HIS A 227 4.52 -15.73 -3.35
CA HIS A 227 5.27 -14.68 -2.68
C HIS A 227 4.66 -14.34 -1.31
N LEU A 228 3.34 -14.17 -1.25
CA LEU A 228 2.62 -13.87 -0.02
C LEU A 228 2.66 -14.99 1.01
N LYS A 229 2.83 -16.26 0.59
CA LYS A 229 2.97 -17.42 1.50
C LYS A 229 4.39 -17.58 2.07
N ASN A 230 5.34 -16.73 1.70
CA ASN A 230 6.70 -16.82 2.22
C ASN A 230 6.76 -16.40 3.70
N VAL A 231 7.02 -17.37 4.58
CA VAL A 231 7.08 -17.18 6.04
C VAL A 231 8.49 -16.91 6.58
N THR A 232 9.45 -16.70 5.68
CA THR A 232 10.86 -16.46 6.03
C THR A 232 11.04 -15.03 6.54
N PHE A 233 11.41 -14.87 7.81
CA PHE A 233 11.43 -13.59 8.55
C PHE A 233 12.50 -12.58 8.09
N GLN A 234 13.29 -12.91 7.07
CA GLN A 234 14.42 -12.07 6.64
C GLN A 234 14.05 -10.99 5.61
N ASN A 235 12.84 -11.03 5.04
CA ASN A 235 12.42 -10.15 3.94
C ASN A 235 11.05 -9.48 4.22
N GLU A 236 10.75 -8.40 3.48
CA GLU A 236 9.46 -7.67 3.49
C GLU A 236 8.23 -8.59 3.31
N ASP A 237 8.41 -9.74 2.64
CA ASP A 237 7.39 -10.75 2.37
C ASP A 237 6.69 -11.25 3.65
N SER A 238 7.43 -11.39 4.74
CA SER A 238 6.90 -11.87 6.02
C SER A 238 5.94 -10.86 6.70
N CYS A 239 6.15 -9.56 6.45
CA CYS A 239 5.25 -8.50 6.88
C CYS A 239 3.95 -8.52 6.07
N LYS A 240 4.03 -8.73 4.75
CA LYS A 240 2.85 -8.83 3.87
C LYS A 240 1.98 -10.04 4.23
N PHE A 241 2.59 -11.20 4.52
CA PHE A 241 1.87 -12.38 4.98
C PHE A 241 1.11 -12.13 6.30
N SER A 242 1.77 -11.48 7.26
CA SER A 242 1.18 -11.16 8.56
C SER A 242 -0.02 -10.21 8.42
N LEU A 243 0.07 -9.23 7.52
CA LEU A 243 -1.02 -8.31 7.21
C LEU A 243 -2.25 -9.03 6.65
N ILE A 244 -2.04 -9.95 5.69
CA ILE A 244 -3.13 -10.74 5.08
C ILE A 244 -3.84 -11.60 6.14
N LEU A 245 -3.11 -12.15 7.09
CA LEU A 245 -3.71 -12.93 8.17
C LEU A 245 -4.57 -12.06 9.10
N GLN A 246 -4.11 -10.83 9.38
CA GLN A 246 -4.87 -9.90 10.21
C GLN A 246 -6.17 -9.44 9.51
N THR A 247 -6.13 -9.20 8.19
CA THR A 247 -7.33 -8.82 7.41
C THR A 247 -8.28 -9.99 7.22
N SER A 248 -7.78 -11.20 6.91
CA SER A 248 -8.60 -12.39 6.66
C SER A 248 -9.26 -12.98 7.90
N GLN A 249 -8.67 -12.79 9.09
CA GLN A 249 -9.24 -13.32 10.34
C GLN A 249 -10.28 -12.38 10.97
N ASN A 250 -10.56 -11.20 10.37
CA ASN A 250 -11.36 -10.14 11.00
C ASN A 250 -10.91 -9.83 12.45
N LYS A 251 -9.64 -10.11 12.77
CA LYS A 251 -9.02 -9.81 14.08
C LYS A 251 -8.54 -8.36 14.18
N ILE A 252 -9.04 -7.53 13.26
CA ILE A 252 -9.11 -6.09 13.42
C ILE A 252 -10.38 -5.85 14.24
N THR A 253 -10.29 -6.05 15.56
CA THR A 253 -11.42 -5.79 16.44
C THR A 253 -11.70 -4.30 16.43
N LEU A 254 -12.70 -3.88 15.65
CA LEU A 254 -13.33 -2.58 15.80
C LEU A 254 -14.06 -2.60 17.15
N CYS A 255 -13.65 -1.74 18.08
CA CYS A 255 -14.48 -1.42 19.23
C CYS A 255 -15.74 -0.73 18.72
N THR A 256 -16.80 -1.50 18.48
CA THR A 256 -18.14 -0.94 18.41
C THR A 256 -18.52 -0.52 19.82
N SER A 257 -18.75 0.78 20.00
CA SER A 257 -19.41 1.37 21.17
C SER A 257 -20.77 0.76 21.41
#